data_AF-A0A8C3RSR6-F1
#
_entry.id   AF-A0A8C3RSR6-F1
#
_cell.length_a   1.000
_cell.length_b   1.000
_cell.length_c   1.000
_cell.angle_alpha   90.00
_cell.angle_beta   90.00
_cell.angle_gamma   90.00
#
_symmetry.space_group_name_H-M   'P 1'
#
loop_
_entity.id
_entity.type
_entity.pdbx_description
1 polymer ?
#
loop_
_entity_poly.entity_id
_entity_poly.type
_entity_poly.pdbx_seq_one_letter_code
_entity_poly.pdbx_strand_id
1 'polypeptide(L)'
;MPSRLRKTRKLRGHVSHGHGHIGKHRKHPGGRGNAGGMHHHRINFDKYHPGYFGKVGMRQYKCHFLCKFNPLYVLISRLADGSKVGRGTGESPGGNF
;
A
#
# COMPACT_ATOMS: atom_id res chain seq x y z
N MET A 1 8.74 -30.30 14.90
CA MET A 1 8.37 -28.86 14.99
C MET A 1 8.49 -28.37 16.43
N PRO A 2 9.30 -27.34 16.77
CA PRO A 2 9.54 -26.98 18.16
C PRO A 2 8.40 -26.12 18.72
N SER A 3 7.40 -26.77 19.31
CA SER A 3 6.32 -26.11 20.06
C SER A 3 6.82 -25.36 21.30
N ARG A 4 8.05 -25.64 21.75
CA ARG A 4 8.72 -25.05 22.91
C ARG A 4 8.93 -23.54 22.81
N LEU A 5 9.18 -23.00 21.62
CA LEU A 5 9.46 -21.56 21.43
C LEU A 5 8.20 -20.70 21.26
N ARG A 6 7.00 -21.32 21.21
CA ARG A 6 5.75 -20.59 21.04
C ARG A 6 5.41 -19.75 22.28
N LYS A 7 5.03 -18.49 22.08
CA LYS A 7 4.55 -17.56 23.13
C LYS A 7 3.45 -18.18 24.01
N THR A 8 2.60 -19.02 23.43
CA THR A 8 1.48 -19.69 24.12
C THR A 8 1.91 -20.53 25.32
N ARG A 9 3.10 -21.12 25.33
CA ARG A 9 3.60 -21.90 26.48
C ARG A 9 3.89 -21.02 27.69
N LYS A 10 4.46 -19.83 27.47
CA LYS A 10 4.79 -18.86 28.53
C LYS A 10 3.56 -18.16 29.10
N LEU A 11 2.45 -18.11 28.35
CA LEU A 11 1.22 -17.42 28.75
C LEU A 11 0.21 -18.30 29.51
N ARG A 12 0.52 -19.57 29.77
CA ARG A 12 -0.33 -20.45 30.60
C ARG A 12 -0.36 -19.95 32.04
N GLY A 13 -1.52 -19.99 32.69
CA GLY A 13 -1.72 -19.42 34.03
C GLY A 13 -2.07 -17.92 34.04
N HIS A 14 -1.85 -17.19 32.94
CA HIS A 14 -2.32 -15.82 32.81
C HIS A 14 -3.78 -15.76 32.38
N VAL A 15 -4.57 -14.91 33.06
CA VAL A 15 -6.03 -14.81 32.90
C VAL A 15 -6.48 -14.41 31.48
N SER A 16 -5.77 -13.49 30.82
CA SER A 16 -6.20 -12.90 29.54
C SER A 16 -5.29 -13.19 28.34
N HIS A 17 -4.29 -14.07 28.50
CA HIS A 17 -3.28 -14.39 27.46
C HIS A 17 -2.59 -13.16 26.83
N GLY A 18 -2.53 -12.04 27.56
CA GLY A 18 -1.88 -10.81 27.10
C GLY A 18 -2.75 -9.92 26.19
N HIS A 19 -4.07 -10.11 26.18
CA HIS A 19 -5.01 -9.25 25.45
C HIS A 19 -5.69 -8.18 26.32
N GLY A 20 -5.18 -7.98 27.55
CA GLY A 20 -5.76 -7.06 28.53
C GLY A 20 -7.08 -7.55 29.12
N HIS A 21 -7.50 -6.98 30.25
CA HIS A 21 -8.74 -7.38 30.94
C HIS A 21 -10.00 -6.78 30.29
N ILE A 22 -9.92 -5.52 29.85
CA ILE A 22 -11.08 -4.74 29.40
C ILE A 22 -11.31 -4.88 27.89
N GLY A 23 -10.28 -4.65 27.07
CA GLY A 23 -10.40 -4.61 25.61
C GLY A 23 -10.78 -5.96 24.97
N LYS A 24 -10.32 -7.08 25.56
CA LYS A 24 -10.55 -8.49 25.17
C LYS A 24 -10.27 -8.82 23.70
N HIS A 25 -9.88 -10.07 23.43
CA HIS A 25 -9.71 -10.52 22.06
C HIS A 25 -11.08 -10.78 21.40
N ARG A 26 -11.45 -9.96 20.41
CA ARG A 26 -12.68 -10.12 19.62
C ARG A 26 -12.35 -10.49 18.18
N LYS A 27 -13.29 -11.18 17.51
CA LYS A 27 -13.05 -11.79 16.19
C LYS A 27 -12.65 -10.77 15.11
N HIS A 28 -13.41 -9.69 14.92
CA HIS A 28 -13.13 -8.66 13.92
C HIS A 28 -13.66 -7.28 14.37
N PRO A 29 -12.89 -6.47 15.11
CA PRO A 29 -13.38 -5.18 15.63
C PRO A 29 -13.52 -4.09 14.56
N GLY A 30 -12.78 -4.16 13.44
CA GLY A 30 -12.73 -3.10 12.43
C GLY A 30 -12.99 -3.57 11.00
N GLY A 31 -13.61 -4.75 10.84
CA GLY A 31 -13.81 -5.42 9.55
C GLY A 31 -12.83 -6.55 9.26
N ARG A 32 -12.86 -7.06 8.03
CA ARG A 32 -11.97 -8.14 7.54
C ARG A 32 -11.08 -7.60 6.42
N GLY A 33 -9.84 -8.08 6.35
CA GLY A 33 -8.88 -7.65 5.34
C GLY A 33 -8.67 -6.13 5.36
N ASN A 34 -8.61 -5.52 4.18
CA ASN A 34 -8.35 -4.09 4.00
C ASN A 34 -9.64 -3.24 3.96
N ALA A 35 -10.71 -3.68 4.63
CA ALA A 35 -11.96 -2.93 4.73
C ALA A 35 -11.75 -1.57 5.41
N GLY A 36 -12.52 -0.55 5.03
CA GLY A 36 -12.48 0.77 5.67
C GLY A 36 -11.27 1.63 5.34
N GLY A 37 -10.48 1.27 4.31
CA GLY A 37 -9.22 1.95 4.00
C GLY A 37 -9.33 3.43 3.60
N MET A 38 -10.50 3.91 3.17
CA MET A 38 -10.74 5.35 2.97
C MET A 38 -11.54 6.01 4.13
N HIS A 39 -12.05 5.21 5.06
CA HIS A 39 -12.86 5.69 6.17
C HIS A 39 -12.06 5.60 7.48
N HIS A 40 -12.37 4.65 8.35
CA HIS A 40 -11.75 4.54 9.68
C HIS A 40 -10.33 3.98 9.69
N HIS A 41 -9.83 3.43 8.57
CA HIS A 41 -8.44 3.00 8.40
C HIS A 41 -7.62 3.92 7.48
N ARG A 42 -8.14 5.09 7.12
CA ARG A 42 -7.48 6.06 6.22
C ARG A 42 -6.06 6.40 6.65
N ILE A 43 -5.86 6.61 7.94
CA ILE A 43 -4.56 6.98 8.53
C ILE A 43 -3.47 5.95 8.20
N ASN A 44 -3.81 4.66 8.16
CA ASN A 44 -2.84 3.60 7.89
C ASN A 44 -2.43 3.57 6.41
N PHE A 45 -3.36 3.82 5.50
CA PHE A 45 -3.09 3.83 4.06
C PHE A 45 -2.35 5.08 3.62
N ASP A 46 -2.74 6.25 4.12
CA ASP A 46 -2.06 7.51 3.78
C ASP A 46 -0.61 7.52 4.28
N LYS A 47 -0.34 6.91 5.43
CA LYS A 47 1.00 6.89 6.04
C LYS A 47 1.96 5.90 5.37
N TYR A 48 1.51 4.67 5.14
CA TYR A 48 2.41 3.58 4.73
C TYR A 48 2.25 3.18 3.26
N HIS A 49 1.16 3.58 2.60
CA HIS A 49 0.84 3.13 1.25
C HIS A 49 0.31 4.28 0.37
N PRO A 50 1.14 5.30 0.07
CA PRO A 50 0.76 6.34 -0.86
C PRO A 50 0.50 5.74 -2.25
N GLY A 51 -0.63 6.13 -2.86
CA GLY A 51 -1.05 5.61 -4.18
C GLY A 51 -1.68 4.21 -4.16
N TYR A 52 -2.01 3.66 -2.98
CA TYR A 52 -2.77 2.40 -2.88
C TYR A 52 -4.17 2.53 -3.48
N PHE A 53 -4.81 3.68 -3.25
CA PHE A 53 -6.05 4.04 -3.92
C PHE A 53 -5.75 4.89 -5.15
N GLY A 54 -6.46 4.60 -6.24
CA GLY A 54 -6.33 5.29 -7.51
C GLY A 54 -6.04 4.33 -8.66
N LYS A 55 -6.24 4.83 -9.89
CA LYS A 55 -5.90 4.10 -11.11
C LYS A 55 -4.66 4.75 -11.73
N VAL A 56 -3.64 3.94 -12.00
CA VAL A 56 -2.40 4.41 -12.64
C VAL A 56 -2.22 3.68 -13.97
N GLY A 57 -1.91 4.43 -15.02
CA GLY A 57 -1.63 3.90 -16.36
C GLY A 57 -2.82 3.26 -17.07
N MET A 58 -2.53 2.59 -18.19
CA MET A 58 -3.50 1.86 -19.01
C MET A 58 -3.31 0.36 -18.83
N ARG A 59 -4.41 -0.39 -18.68
CA ARG A 59 -4.38 -1.86 -18.57
C ARG A 59 -4.04 -2.47 -19.93
N GLN A 60 -2.98 -3.27 -20.01
CA GLN A 60 -2.61 -4.02 -21.20
C GLN A 60 -3.24 -5.42 -21.17
N TYR A 61 -4.18 -5.68 -22.07
CA TYR A 61 -4.83 -6.99 -22.18
C TYR A 61 -4.03 -7.90 -23.12
N LYS A 62 -3.76 -9.15 -22.71
CA LYS A 62 -2.99 -10.17 -23.46
C LYS A 62 -1.51 -9.82 -23.71
N CYS A 63 -0.74 -9.71 -22.64
CA CYS A 63 0.72 -9.56 -22.70
C CYS A 63 1.40 -10.92 -22.93
N HIS A 64 1.63 -11.33 -24.19
CA HIS A 64 2.54 -12.44 -24.47
C HIS A 64 3.99 -11.99 -24.19
N PHE A 65 4.84 -12.88 -23.67
CA PHE A 65 6.22 -12.60 -23.20
C PHE A 65 7.08 -11.82 -24.22
N LEU A 66 6.80 -11.99 -25.52
CA LEU A 66 7.49 -11.33 -26.64
C LEU A 66 7.10 -9.85 -26.85
N CYS A 67 5.99 -9.36 -26.27
CA CYS A 67 5.58 -7.95 -26.39
C CYS A 67 6.51 -7.01 -25.62
N LYS A 68 7.12 -7.48 -24.51
CA LYS A 68 8.07 -6.69 -23.70
C LYS A 68 9.44 -6.50 -24.36
N PHE A 69 9.80 -7.37 -25.31
CA PHE A 69 11.08 -7.34 -26.04
C PHE A 69 10.90 -6.95 -27.51
N ASN A 70 9.70 -6.56 -27.94
CA ASN A 70 9.47 -6.14 -29.31
C ASN A 70 9.98 -4.69 -29.51
N PRO A 71 10.92 -4.44 -30.43
CA PRO A 71 11.53 -3.13 -30.63
C PRO A 71 10.51 -2.06 -31.07
N LEU A 72 9.41 -2.42 -31.72
CA LEU A 72 8.35 -1.47 -32.12
C LEU A 72 7.59 -0.92 -30.90
N TYR A 73 7.36 -1.73 -29.86
CA TYR A 73 6.66 -1.28 -28.64
C TYR A 73 7.51 -0.31 -27.81
N VAL A 74 8.84 -0.53 -27.76
CA VAL A 74 9.80 0.37 -27.09
C VAL A 74 9.90 1.72 -27.81
N LEU A 75 9.84 1.73 -29.15
CA LEU A 75 9.83 2.95 -29.97
C LEU A 75 8.57 3.79 -29.74
N ILE A 76 7.39 3.17 -29.73
CA ILE A 76 6.11 3.87 -29.50
C ILE A 76 6.03 4.44 -28.07
N SER A 77 6.52 3.71 -27.08
CA SER A 77 6.52 4.18 -25.68
C SER A 77 7.49 5.36 -25.49
N ARG A 78 8.68 5.32 -26.10
CA ARG A 78 9.67 6.42 -26.05
C ARG A 78 9.22 7.68 -26.81
N LEU A 79 8.47 7.52 -27.91
CA LEU A 79 7.86 8.64 -28.64
C LEU A 79 6.74 9.32 -27.83
N ALA A 80 6.01 8.57 -27.00
CA ALA A 80 4.97 9.12 -26.12
C ALA A 80 5.52 9.92 -24.93
N ASP A 81 6.76 9.68 -24.50
CA ASP A 81 7.46 10.46 -23.47
C ASP A 81 8.07 11.78 -24.02
N GLY A 82 7.89 12.05 -25.32
CA GLY A 82 8.50 13.16 -26.07
C GLY A 82 7.76 14.50 -26.02
N SER A 83 7.24 14.93 -24.86
CA SER A 83 6.73 16.31 -24.69
C SER A 83 6.99 16.87 -23.29
N LYS A 84 8.26 17.07 -22.93
CA LYS A 84 8.65 18.07 -21.92
C LYS A 84 9.80 18.92 -22.45
N VAL A 85 9.50 19.70 -23.49
CA VAL A 85 10.28 20.88 -23.86
C VAL A 85 9.62 22.10 -23.23
N GLY A 86 10.27 22.68 -22.23
CA GLY A 86 10.39 24.14 -22.11
C GLY A 86 9.61 24.86 -21.00
N ARG A 87 10.40 25.63 -20.22
CA ARG A 87 10.11 26.84 -19.40
C ARG A 87 9.54 26.54 -18.00
N GLY A 88 10.05 27.06 -16.89
CA GLY A 88 10.91 28.22 -16.63
C GLY A 88 10.26 29.05 -15.52
N THR A 89 11.03 29.40 -14.48
CA THR A 89 10.87 30.52 -13.52
C THR A 89 9.57 30.68 -12.72
N GLY A 90 9.66 30.82 -11.40
CA GLY A 90 8.58 31.40 -10.57
C GLY A 90 8.59 30.98 -9.09
N GLU A 91 9.43 31.66 -8.31
CA GLU A 91 9.26 32.08 -6.90
C GLU A 91 8.27 31.33 -5.99
N SER A 92 8.78 30.85 -4.86
CA SER A 92 7.99 30.53 -3.66
C SER A 92 7.85 31.78 -2.77
N PRO A 93 6.63 32.23 -2.43
CA PRO A 93 6.40 32.88 -1.14
C PRO A 93 6.09 31.78 -0.10
N GLY A 94 6.86 31.66 0.98
CA GLY A 94 6.48 32.20 2.29
C GLY A 94 5.27 31.44 2.86
N GLY A 95 5.40 30.57 3.86
CA GLY A 95 5.70 30.96 5.24
C GLY A 95 4.39 31.02 6.04
N ASN A 96 4.27 30.13 7.02
CA ASN A 96 3.38 30.11 8.20
C ASN A 96 1.98 30.76 8.13
N PHE A 97 0.94 29.95 8.36
CA PHE A 97 -0.02 30.09 9.47
C PHE A 97 -0.63 28.72 9.79
#